data_AF-C6HNS0-F1
#
_entry.id   AF-C6HNS0-F1
#
_cell.length_a   1.000
_cell.length_b   1.000
_cell.length_c   1.000
_cell.angle_alpha   90.00
_cell.angle_beta   90.00
_cell.angle_gamma   90.00
#
_symmetry.space_group_name_H-M   'P 1'
#
loop_
_entity.id
_entity.type
_entity.pdbx_description
1 polymer ?
#
loop_
_entity_poly.entity_id
_entity_poly.type
_entity_poly.pdbx_seq_one_letter_code
_entity_poly.pdbx_strand_id
1 'polypeptide(L)'
;MQLVLVLAALASLTSVALAAPPGWSPDSAQFYSTVAKEIEAARKSHKDPSRKNCDFSRAKLPAPTKPLPPVPQGQKLLHVTIGRGIQNYTCASSSASDTPKATGALATLFEATCLAATFPRLLALLPRIALHMPKPTYPQSKSSPSTRSHPDSNFNLDLDFDFDLDPLTFGPSNMPIAGYHYFDSTGVPVFDLLADGHSAVAKVADVPAPKDALKGVGRQMFGAVAWLYLAAVDGSSGKAKSVYRVATAGGKAPATCNGWKGNDGDGGVLSVEYSAEYWFFG
;
A
#
# COMPACT_ATOMS: atom_id res chain seq x y z
N MET A 1 26.19 42.83 -45.46
CA MET A 1 26.45 42.58 -44.02
C MET A 1 25.12 42.31 -43.28
N GLN A 2 24.29 41.42 -43.83
CA GLN A 2 22.89 41.24 -43.41
C GLN A 2 22.48 39.76 -43.40
N LEU A 3 23.46 38.85 -43.38
CA LEU A 3 23.26 37.41 -43.44
C LEU A 3 23.84 36.64 -42.23
N VAL A 4 24.36 37.35 -41.23
CA VAL A 4 24.96 36.73 -40.02
C VAL A 4 24.06 36.89 -38.78
N LEU A 5 23.01 37.71 -38.85
CA LEU A 5 22.09 37.96 -37.72
C LEU A 5 20.87 37.04 -37.66
N VAL A 6 20.66 36.14 -38.64
CA VAL A 6 19.53 35.20 -38.64
C VAL A 6 19.89 33.83 -38.02
N LEU A 7 21.17 33.52 -37.87
CA LEU A 7 21.63 32.26 -37.25
C LEU A 7 21.72 32.30 -35.71
N ALA A 8 21.51 33.45 -35.08
CA ALA A 8 21.52 33.60 -33.63
C ALA A 8 20.12 33.54 -32.97
N ALA A 9 19.04 33.31 -33.75
CA ALA A 9 17.66 33.34 -33.26
C ALA A 9 17.01 31.95 -33.09
N LEU A 10 17.75 30.85 -33.28
CA LEU A 10 17.22 29.47 -33.16
C LEU A 10 17.81 28.66 -32.00
N ALA A 11 18.62 29.28 -31.13
CA ALA A 11 19.16 28.62 -29.93
C ALA A 11 18.40 28.98 -28.63
N SER A 12 17.24 29.63 -28.71
CA SER A 12 16.30 29.67 -27.58
C SER A 12 15.41 28.43 -27.64
N LEU A 13 16.01 27.25 -27.48
CA LEU A 13 15.30 26.11 -26.91
C LEU A 13 14.98 26.50 -25.47
N THR A 14 13.91 27.27 -25.28
CA THR A 14 13.19 27.19 -24.03
C THR A 14 12.81 25.72 -23.92
N SER A 15 13.50 25.01 -23.04
CA SER A 15 13.03 23.73 -22.56
C SER A 15 11.66 24.03 -21.95
N VAL A 16 10.61 23.90 -22.75
CA VAL A 16 9.26 23.75 -22.24
C VAL A 16 9.31 22.41 -21.55
N ALA A 17 9.74 22.43 -20.27
CA ALA A 17 9.55 21.30 -19.40
C ALA A 17 8.05 21.03 -19.46
N LEU A 18 7.68 19.97 -20.18
CA LEU A 18 6.30 19.52 -20.28
C LEU A 18 5.90 19.26 -18.83
N ALA A 19 5.15 20.19 -18.23
CA ALA A 19 4.69 20.04 -16.87
C ALA A 19 3.86 18.76 -16.86
N ALA A 20 4.26 17.81 -16.03
CA ALA A 20 3.55 16.54 -15.95
C ALA A 20 2.08 16.82 -15.60
N PRO A 21 1.11 16.04 -16.13
CA PRO A 21 -0.30 16.24 -15.84
C PRO A 21 -0.55 16.30 -14.33
N PRO A 22 -1.55 17.07 -13.85
CA PRO A 22 -1.96 17.06 -12.46
C PRO A 22 -2.18 15.61 -11.98
N GLY A 23 -1.49 15.21 -10.91
CA GLY A 23 -1.53 13.84 -10.38
C GLY A 23 -0.40 12.91 -10.86
N TRP A 24 0.45 13.35 -11.79
CA TRP A 24 1.63 12.59 -12.23
C TRP A 24 2.83 12.82 -11.30
N SER A 25 3.40 11.75 -10.77
CA SER A 25 4.57 11.74 -9.89
C SER A 25 5.73 10.92 -10.48
N PRO A 26 6.97 11.07 -9.99
CA PRO A 26 8.06 10.18 -10.37
C PRO A 26 7.74 8.70 -10.11
N ASP A 27 7.03 8.40 -9.02
CA ASP A 27 6.58 7.04 -8.68
C ASP A 27 5.54 6.52 -9.70
N SER A 28 4.59 7.36 -10.13
CA SER A 28 3.62 6.97 -11.18
C SER A 28 4.32 6.76 -12.52
N ALA A 29 5.26 7.65 -12.88
CA ALA A 29 6.07 7.51 -14.10
C ALA A 29 6.86 6.20 -14.11
N GLN A 30 7.49 5.85 -12.97
CA GLN A 30 8.22 4.60 -12.82
C GLN A 30 7.30 3.39 -12.92
N PHE A 31 6.12 3.46 -12.33
CA PHE A 31 5.11 2.40 -12.43
C PHE A 31 4.70 2.15 -13.88
N TYR A 32 4.20 3.17 -14.58
CA TYR A 32 3.74 3.01 -15.97
C TYR A 32 4.88 2.57 -16.90
N SER A 33 6.10 3.07 -16.68
CA SER A 33 7.28 2.61 -17.42
C SER A 33 7.59 1.13 -17.15
N THR A 34 7.40 0.66 -15.92
CA THR A 34 7.58 -0.74 -15.55
C THR A 34 6.49 -1.60 -16.18
N VAL A 35 5.23 -1.17 -16.12
CA VAL A 35 4.09 -1.83 -16.78
C VAL A 35 4.35 -1.97 -18.29
N ALA A 36 4.77 -0.90 -18.96
CA ALA A 36 5.07 -0.93 -20.40
C ALA A 36 6.16 -1.98 -20.73
N LYS A 37 7.23 -2.04 -19.94
CA LYS A 37 8.31 -3.04 -20.12
C LYS A 37 7.82 -4.47 -19.92
N GLU A 38 6.97 -4.71 -18.93
CA GLU A 38 6.39 -6.04 -18.69
C GLU A 38 5.45 -6.46 -19.82
N ILE A 39 4.65 -5.53 -20.36
CA ILE A 39 3.79 -5.78 -21.54
C ILE A 39 4.64 -6.13 -22.77
N GLU A 40 5.71 -5.38 -23.03
CA GLU A 40 6.63 -5.69 -24.13
C GLU A 40 7.28 -7.07 -23.98
N ALA A 41 7.71 -7.43 -22.77
CA ALA A 41 8.31 -8.73 -22.49
C ALA A 41 7.30 -9.88 -22.65
N ALA A 42 6.04 -9.70 -22.21
CA ALA A 42 4.97 -10.66 -22.40
C ALA A 42 4.66 -10.89 -23.88
N ARG A 43 4.54 -9.80 -24.67
CA ARG A 43 4.35 -9.86 -26.13
C ARG A 43 5.47 -10.62 -26.83
N LYS A 44 6.73 -10.34 -26.47
CA LYS A 44 7.91 -11.02 -27.05
C LYS A 44 7.99 -12.51 -26.72
N SER A 45 7.43 -12.93 -25.59
CA SER A 45 7.50 -14.32 -25.12
C SER A 45 6.25 -15.15 -25.40
N HIS A 46 5.25 -14.60 -26.13
CA HIS A 46 3.93 -15.21 -26.36
C HIS A 46 3.25 -15.71 -25.07
N LYS A 47 3.60 -15.12 -23.91
CA LYS A 47 2.96 -15.44 -22.64
C LYS A 47 1.74 -14.57 -22.48
N ASP A 48 0.60 -15.20 -22.22
CA ASP A 48 -0.62 -14.49 -21.83
C ASP A 48 -0.44 -13.93 -20.40
N PRO A 49 -0.37 -12.59 -20.23
CA PRO A 49 -0.25 -11.96 -18.91
C PRO A 49 -1.56 -12.04 -18.11
N SER A 50 -2.67 -12.46 -18.72
CA SER A 50 -3.99 -12.57 -18.09
C SER A 50 -4.26 -13.96 -17.48
N ARG A 51 -3.28 -14.87 -17.45
CA ARG A 51 -3.45 -16.21 -16.86
C ARG A 51 -3.93 -16.08 -15.40
N LYS A 52 -5.18 -16.51 -15.17
CA LYS A 52 -5.86 -16.45 -13.88
C LYS A 52 -5.17 -17.23 -12.77
N ASN A 53 -4.37 -18.24 -13.13
CA ASN A 53 -3.58 -19.03 -12.18
C ASN A 53 -2.09 -18.80 -12.41
N CYS A 54 -1.41 -18.33 -11.38
CA CYS A 54 0.03 -18.18 -11.30
C CYS A 54 0.63 -19.22 -10.34
N ASP A 55 1.90 -19.54 -10.50
CA ASP A 55 2.63 -20.43 -9.58
C ASP A 55 3.17 -19.63 -8.38
N PHE A 56 2.52 -19.77 -7.22
CA PHE A 56 2.86 -19.04 -5.99
C PHE A 56 4.28 -19.34 -5.50
N SER A 57 4.85 -20.51 -5.83
CA SER A 57 6.21 -20.87 -5.43
C SER A 57 7.29 -19.95 -6.02
N ARG A 58 6.93 -19.19 -7.07
CA ARG A 58 7.81 -18.20 -7.67
C ARG A 58 7.88 -16.88 -6.92
N ALA A 59 6.92 -16.58 -6.06
CA ALA A 59 6.91 -15.36 -5.28
C ALA A 59 8.03 -15.41 -4.23
N LYS A 60 8.82 -14.35 -4.13
CA LYS A 60 9.97 -14.26 -3.22
C LYS A 60 9.84 -13.04 -2.33
N LEU A 61 9.82 -13.27 -1.01
CA LEU A 61 9.84 -12.21 -0.02
C LEU A 61 11.07 -11.31 -0.23
N PRO A 62 10.90 -9.99 -0.37
CA PRO A 62 12.02 -9.06 -0.47
C PRO A 62 12.92 -9.09 0.76
N ALA A 63 14.23 -9.10 0.56
CA ALA A 63 15.24 -9.02 1.62
C ALA A 63 16.05 -7.73 1.49
N PRO A 64 15.98 -6.79 2.45
CA PRO A 64 16.82 -5.60 2.48
C PRO A 64 18.23 -5.96 2.98
N THR A 65 19.14 -4.98 2.99
CA THR A 65 20.55 -5.16 3.41
C THR A 65 20.71 -5.75 4.82
N LYS A 66 19.75 -5.49 5.71
CA LYS A 66 19.58 -6.19 6.99
C LYS A 66 18.28 -6.98 6.95
N PRO A 67 18.30 -8.28 6.64
CA PRO A 67 17.07 -9.03 6.44
C PRO A 67 16.30 -9.25 7.74
N LEU A 68 14.97 -9.34 7.60
CA LEU A 68 14.11 -9.92 8.63
C LEU A 68 14.44 -11.43 8.77
N PRO A 69 14.08 -12.06 9.90
CA PRO A 69 14.22 -13.51 10.05
C PRO A 69 13.56 -14.26 8.89
N PRO A 70 14.16 -15.38 8.42
CA PRO A 70 13.60 -16.15 7.32
C PRO A 70 12.23 -16.74 7.68
N VAL A 71 11.46 -17.12 6.66
CA VAL A 71 10.19 -17.83 6.84
C VAL A 71 10.44 -19.12 7.64
N PRO A 72 9.69 -19.38 8.72
CA PRO A 72 9.86 -20.61 9.51
C PRO A 72 9.70 -21.86 8.65
N GLN A 73 10.50 -22.89 8.96
CA GLN A 73 10.52 -24.14 8.19
C GLN A 73 9.12 -24.79 8.14
N GLY A 74 8.73 -25.22 6.95
CA GLY A 74 7.45 -25.92 6.72
C GLY A 74 6.27 -25.01 6.41
N GLN A 75 6.35 -23.71 6.68
CA GLN A 75 5.29 -22.76 6.32
C GLN A 75 5.34 -22.45 4.82
N LYS A 76 4.15 -22.37 4.19
CA LYS A 76 3.97 -22.07 2.77
C LYS A 76 3.32 -20.72 2.59
N LEU A 77 3.56 -20.10 1.43
CA LEU A 77 2.93 -18.83 1.07
C LEU A 77 1.41 -19.05 0.92
N LEU A 78 0.63 -18.27 1.68
CA LEU A 78 -0.83 -18.22 1.59
C LEU A 78 -1.25 -17.06 0.68
N HIS A 79 -0.82 -15.84 1.03
CA HIS A 79 -1.18 -14.61 0.35
C HIS A 79 -0.01 -13.62 0.31
N VAL A 80 0.02 -12.80 -0.74
CA VAL A 80 0.70 -11.50 -0.76
C VAL A 80 -0.34 -10.44 -1.02
N THR A 81 -0.37 -9.40 -0.21
CA THR A 81 -1.37 -8.32 -0.34
C THR A 81 -0.72 -6.96 -0.32
N ILE A 82 -1.40 -5.99 -0.94
CA ILE A 82 -1.12 -4.57 -0.74
C ILE A 82 -2.08 -4.05 0.31
N GLY A 83 -1.55 -3.68 1.47
CA GLY A 83 -2.30 -3.00 2.50
C GLY A 83 -2.34 -1.50 2.25
N ARG A 84 -3.52 -0.89 2.35
CA ARG A 84 -3.71 0.56 2.31
C ARG A 84 -4.55 0.99 3.50
N GLY A 85 -4.04 1.94 4.28
CA GLY A 85 -4.80 2.51 5.38
C GLY A 85 -4.05 3.54 6.21
N ILE A 86 -4.21 3.45 7.53
CA ILE A 86 -3.65 4.38 8.53
C ILE A 86 -2.90 3.66 9.66
N GLN A 87 -1.88 4.34 10.18
CA GLN A 87 -1.23 4.04 11.45
C GLN A 87 -1.73 5.05 12.49
N ASN A 88 -2.13 4.56 13.66
CA ASN A 88 -2.69 5.35 14.73
C ASN A 88 -1.66 5.53 15.85
N TYR A 89 -1.52 6.77 16.30
CA TYR A 89 -0.61 7.15 17.37
C TYR A 89 -1.33 8.01 18.41
N THR A 90 -0.86 7.96 19.64
CA THR A 90 -1.26 8.88 20.71
C THR A 90 -0.06 9.60 21.29
N CYS A 91 -0.34 10.76 21.87
CA CYS A 91 0.62 11.56 22.63
C CYS A 91 0.08 11.70 24.06
N ALA A 92 0.98 11.72 25.04
CA ALA A 92 0.62 12.03 26.42
C ALA A 92 0.38 13.54 26.62
N SER A 93 1.02 14.37 25.79
CA SER A 93 0.87 15.83 25.79
C SER A 93 1.16 16.44 24.42
N SER A 94 0.81 17.71 24.22
CA SER A 94 1.16 18.48 23.01
C SER A 94 2.58 19.08 23.05
N SER A 95 3.43 18.64 23.99
CA SER A 95 4.79 19.13 24.18
C SER A 95 5.73 18.66 23.07
N ALA A 96 6.72 19.49 22.72
CA ALA A 96 7.81 19.12 21.84
C ALA A 96 8.76 18.05 22.43
N SER A 97 8.71 17.82 23.74
CA SER A 97 9.48 16.75 24.39
C SER A 97 8.80 15.39 24.34
N ASP A 98 7.48 15.35 24.03
CA ASP A 98 6.74 14.10 23.97
C ASP A 98 6.82 13.49 22.56
N THR A 99 6.84 12.16 22.50
CA THR A 99 7.00 11.40 21.27
C THR A 99 5.77 10.53 21.01
N PRO A 100 5.21 10.55 19.79
CA PRO A 100 4.02 9.74 19.49
C PRO A 100 4.27 8.24 19.71
N LYS A 101 3.33 7.57 20.39
CA LYS A 101 3.34 6.13 20.60
C LYS A 101 2.34 5.45 19.69
N ALA A 102 2.75 4.40 18.98
CA ALA A 102 1.84 3.64 18.13
C ALA A 102 0.79 2.93 19.01
N THR A 103 -0.49 3.13 18.68
CA THR A 103 -1.63 2.52 19.39
C THR A 103 -2.45 1.58 18.53
N GLY A 104 -2.26 1.62 17.22
CA GLY A 104 -2.85 0.64 16.33
C GLY A 104 -2.66 0.97 14.86
N ALA A 105 -3.34 0.21 14.02
CA ALA A 105 -3.43 0.44 12.59
C ALA A 105 -4.80 0.00 12.10
N LEU A 106 -5.19 0.50 10.94
CA LEU A 106 -6.36 0.04 10.20
C LEU A 106 -6.00 0.03 8.72
N ALA A 107 -6.21 -1.09 8.03
CA ALA A 107 -5.97 -1.19 6.59
C ALA A 107 -6.87 -2.23 5.92
N THR A 108 -7.23 -1.93 4.68
CA THR A 108 -7.79 -2.91 3.75
C THR A 108 -6.64 -3.57 3.01
N LEU A 109 -6.72 -4.89 2.85
CA LEU A 109 -5.70 -5.71 2.19
C LEU A 109 -6.24 -6.15 0.83
N PHE A 110 -5.49 -5.87 -0.23
CA PHE A 110 -5.85 -6.21 -1.60
C PHE A 110 -4.96 -7.32 -2.14
N GLU A 111 -5.57 -8.33 -2.75
CA GLU A 111 -4.90 -9.54 -3.23
C GLU A 111 -3.89 -9.23 -4.33
N ALA A 112 -2.63 -9.64 -4.14
CA ALA A 112 -1.51 -9.36 -5.03
C ALA A 112 -0.57 -10.56 -5.22
N THR A 113 -0.96 -11.78 -4.82
CA THR A 113 -0.10 -12.98 -4.87
C THR A 113 0.38 -13.28 -6.29
N CYS A 114 -0.47 -13.13 -7.30
CA CYS A 114 -0.04 -13.32 -8.68
C CYS A 114 0.89 -12.23 -9.21
N LEU A 115 0.75 -10.99 -8.73
CA LEU A 115 1.71 -9.94 -9.02
C LEU A 115 3.05 -10.27 -8.36
N ALA A 116 3.05 -10.82 -7.15
CA ALA A 116 4.28 -11.25 -6.47
C ALA A 116 4.99 -12.39 -7.21
N ALA A 117 4.25 -13.36 -7.76
CA ALA A 117 4.81 -14.48 -8.50
C ALA A 117 5.30 -14.12 -9.92
N THR A 118 4.63 -13.16 -10.55
CA THR A 118 4.78 -12.87 -11.99
C THR A 118 5.57 -11.59 -12.24
N PHE A 119 5.31 -10.54 -11.46
CA PHE A 119 5.82 -9.18 -11.65
C PHE A 119 6.38 -8.60 -10.33
N PRO A 120 7.42 -9.19 -9.73
CA PRO A 120 7.92 -8.77 -8.42
C PRO A 120 8.42 -7.32 -8.40
N ARG A 121 8.91 -6.79 -9.54
CA ARG A 121 9.28 -5.38 -9.65
C ARG A 121 8.07 -4.45 -9.60
N LEU A 122 6.95 -4.88 -10.18
CA LEU A 122 5.71 -4.12 -10.17
C LEU A 122 5.10 -4.12 -8.77
N LEU A 123 5.10 -5.28 -8.10
CA LEU A 123 4.64 -5.43 -6.72
C LEU A 123 5.32 -4.40 -5.80
N ALA A 124 6.65 -4.28 -5.88
CA ALA A 124 7.46 -3.36 -5.07
C ALA A 124 7.12 -1.87 -5.23
N LEU A 125 6.44 -1.50 -6.31
CA LEU A 125 5.99 -0.12 -6.57
C LEU A 125 4.57 0.14 -6.05
N LEU A 126 3.75 -0.89 -5.85
CA LEU A 126 2.34 -0.75 -5.52
C LEU A 126 2.10 0.01 -4.21
N PRO A 127 2.87 -0.17 -3.12
CA PRO A 127 2.64 0.61 -1.91
C PRO A 127 2.81 2.12 -2.11
N ARG A 128 3.74 2.55 -2.97
CA ARG A 128 3.95 3.97 -3.28
C ARG A 128 2.74 4.57 -3.99
N ILE A 129 2.16 3.80 -4.92
CA ILE A 129 1.00 4.21 -5.72
C ILE A 129 -0.25 4.18 -4.86
N ALA A 130 -0.43 3.12 -4.07
CA ALA A 130 -1.55 2.95 -3.15
C ALA A 130 -1.67 4.11 -2.18
N LEU A 131 -0.54 4.65 -1.71
CA LEU A 131 -0.53 5.77 -0.79
C LEU A 131 -1.08 7.07 -1.42
N HIS A 132 -0.98 7.23 -2.74
CA HIS A 132 -1.53 8.39 -3.46
C HIS A 132 -3.01 8.22 -3.84
N MET A 133 -3.57 7.02 -3.67
CA MET A 133 -5.00 6.76 -3.92
C MET A 133 -5.86 7.15 -2.71
N PRO A 134 -7.16 7.40 -2.93
CA PRO A 134 -8.11 7.63 -1.84
C PRO A 134 -8.05 6.51 -0.79
N LYS A 135 -8.30 6.86 0.47
CA LYS A 135 -8.37 5.89 1.55
C LYS A 135 -9.55 4.93 1.30
N PRO A 136 -9.33 3.60 1.37
CA PRO A 136 -10.41 2.64 1.28
C PRO A 136 -11.46 2.92 2.36
N THR A 137 -12.72 2.69 2.03
CA THR A 137 -13.77 2.61 3.04
C THR A 137 -13.59 1.30 3.81
N TYR A 138 -13.48 1.41 5.12
CA TYR A 138 -13.49 0.24 5.98
C TYR A 138 -14.93 -0.22 6.17
N PRO A 139 -15.23 -1.53 6.15
CA PRO A 139 -16.52 -1.99 6.62
C PRO A 139 -16.68 -1.50 8.06
N GLN A 140 -17.52 -0.48 8.24
CA GLN A 140 -18.07 -0.17 9.54
C GLN A 140 -18.79 -1.46 9.96
N SER A 141 -18.60 -1.87 11.22
CA SER A 141 -19.44 -2.87 11.89
C SER A 141 -20.85 -2.81 11.30
N LYS A 142 -21.39 -3.94 10.84
CA LYS A 142 -22.74 -4.04 10.26
C LYS A 142 -23.79 -3.67 11.30
N SER A 143 -23.90 -2.40 11.66
CA SER A 143 -25.05 -1.85 12.36
C SER A 143 -26.03 -1.38 11.28
N SER A 144 -27.03 -2.23 11.08
CA SER A 144 -28.30 -1.99 10.38
C SER A 144 -28.32 -2.20 8.84
N PRO A 145 -29.20 -3.08 8.34
CA PRO A 145 -29.42 -3.25 6.91
C PRO A 145 -30.22 -2.07 6.36
N SER A 146 -29.60 -1.20 5.57
CA SER A 146 -30.36 -0.33 4.69
C SER A 146 -30.86 -1.18 3.51
N THR A 147 -32.13 -1.50 3.48
CA THR A 147 -32.83 -2.06 2.33
C THR A 147 -32.65 -1.12 1.14
N ARG A 148 -31.91 -1.55 0.11
CA ARG A 148 -31.93 -0.91 -1.21
C ARG A 148 -32.55 -1.88 -2.20
N SER A 149 -33.86 -1.74 -2.38
CA SER A 149 -34.63 -2.31 -3.47
C SER A 149 -34.47 -1.42 -4.71
N HIS A 150 -33.82 -1.89 -5.78
CA HIS A 150 -34.41 -2.08 -7.12
C HIS A 150 -33.31 -2.42 -8.18
N PRO A 151 -33.65 -3.18 -9.25
CA PRO A 151 -32.72 -3.57 -10.30
C PRO A 151 -32.97 -2.77 -11.59
N ASP A 152 -32.01 -1.98 -12.03
CA ASP A 152 -32.06 -1.40 -13.39
C ASP A 152 -30.96 -2.00 -14.26
N SER A 153 -31.38 -2.98 -15.05
CA SER A 153 -30.75 -3.42 -16.27
C SER A 153 -30.78 -2.29 -17.30
N ASN A 154 -29.64 -1.63 -17.54
CA ASN A 154 -29.27 -0.96 -18.80
C ASN A 154 -27.85 -0.41 -18.68
N PHE A 155 -26.86 -1.23 -19.03
CA PHE A 155 -25.46 -0.82 -19.10
C PHE A 155 -25.19 -0.26 -20.51
N ASN A 156 -25.37 1.06 -20.68
CA ASN A 156 -24.85 1.79 -21.84
C ASN A 156 -23.41 2.19 -21.56
N LEU A 157 -22.53 1.90 -22.51
CA LEU A 157 -21.09 2.12 -22.41
C LEU A 157 -20.75 3.57 -22.77
N ASP A 158 -20.95 4.50 -21.84
CA ASP A 158 -20.42 5.85 -21.97
C ASP A 158 -18.96 5.86 -21.49
N LEU A 159 -18.04 6.20 -22.41
CA LEU A 159 -16.60 6.32 -22.17
C LEU A 159 -16.29 7.66 -21.49
N ASP A 160 -16.83 7.86 -20.30
CA ASP A 160 -16.34 8.89 -19.38
C ASP A 160 -15.33 8.24 -18.44
N PHE A 161 -14.11 8.76 -18.45
CA PHE A 161 -12.99 8.37 -17.56
C PHE A 161 -13.27 8.88 -16.13
N ASP A 162 -14.42 8.55 -15.56
CA ASP A 162 -14.62 8.69 -14.13
C ASP A 162 -14.05 7.43 -13.46
N PHE A 163 -13.13 7.64 -12.53
CA PHE A 163 -12.49 6.58 -11.76
C PHE A 163 -13.50 6.08 -10.74
N ASP A 164 -14.54 5.39 -11.22
CA ASP A 164 -15.52 4.67 -10.40
C ASP A 164 -14.78 3.53 -9.71
N LEU A 165 -14.18 3.89 -8.57
CA LEU A 165 -13.64 2.98 -7.59
C LEU A 165 -14.79 2.11 -7.12
N ASP A 166 -14.93 0.91 -7.68
CA ASP A 166 -15.64 -0.16 -6.98
C ASP A 166 -15.00 -0.25 -5.58
N PRO A 167 -15.72 0.05 -4.49
CA PRO A 167 -15.16 0.06 -3.14
C PRO A 167 -14.60 -1.32 -2.73
N LEU A 168 -14.84 -2.36 -3.53
CA LEU A 168 -14.35 -3.72 -3.34
C LEU A 168 -13.03 -4.02 -4.06
N THR A 169 -12.46 -3.09 -4.84
CA THR A 169 -11.26 -3.36 -5.64
C THR A 169 -10.24 -2.23 -5.62
N PHE A 170 -8.96 -2.56 -5.83
CA PHE A 170 -7.85 -1.60 -5.78
C PHE A 170 -7.01 -1.58 -7.06
N GLY A 171 -6.70 -0.36 -7.52
CA GLY A 171 -5.79 -0.10 -8.62
C GLY A 171 -6.34 -0.49 -10.01
N PRO A 172 -5.57 -0.25 -11.08
CA PRO A 172 -6.00 -0.46 -12.47
C PRO A 172 -6.25 -1.93 -12.84
N SER A 173 -6.00 -2.86 -11.91
CA SER A 173 -6.21 -4.30 -12.09
C SER A 173 -7.39 -4.84 -11.27
N ASN A 174 -8.19 -3.96 -10.65
CA ASN A 174 -9.31 -4.33 -9.77
C ASN A 174 -8.91 -5.45 -8.79
N MET A 175 -7.79 -5.26 -8.07
CA MET A 175 -7.32 -6.25 -7.09
C MET A 175 -8.40 -6.45 -6.02
N PRO A 176 -8.91 -7.68 -5.81
CA PRO A 176 -10.00 -7.92 -4.87
C PRO A 176 -9.52 -7.77 -3.42
N ILE A 177 -10.45 -7.46 -2.51
CA ILE A 177 -10.16 -7.47 -1.08
C ILE A 177 -9.81 -8.90 -0.64
N ALA A 178 -8.61 -9.06 -0.09
CA ALA A 178 -8.14 -10.29 0.56
C ALA A 178 -8.46 -10.31 2.06
N GLY A 179 -8.68 -9.14 2.66
CA GLY A 179 -8.95 -9.04 4.09
C GLY A 179 -8.74 -7.66 4.69
N TYR A 180 -8.62 -7.64 6.01
CA TYR A 180 -8.46 -6.43 6.80
C TYR A 180 -7.39 -6.60 7.88
N HIS A 181 -6.70 -5.51 8.19
CA HIS A 181 -5.78 -5.43 9.31
C HIS A 181 -6.27 -4.38 10.31
N TYR A 182 -6.39 -4.75 11.58
CA TYR A 182 -6.79 -3.86 12.66
C TYR A 182 -6.14 -4.28 13.99
N PHE A 183 -6.34 -3.50 15.04
CA PHE A 183 -5.97 -3.87 16.41
C PHE A 183 -7.25 -4.13 17.19
N ASP A 184 -7.31 -5.22 17.94
CA ASP A 184 -8.47 -5.51 18.79
C ASP A 184 -8.51 -4.60 20.04
N SER A 185 -9.53 -4.77 20.87
CA SER A 185 -9.72 -3.96 22.09
C SER A 185 -8.60 -4.12 23.13
N THR A 186 -7.76 -5.14 23.00
CA THR A 186 -6.60 -5.38 23.88
C THR A 186 -5.29 -4.89 23.27
N GLY A 187 -5.34 -4.31 22.06
CA GLY A 187 -4.17 -3.80 21.36
C GLY A 187 -3.38 -4.89 20.62
N VAL A 188 -3.97 -6.06 20.39
CA VAL A 188 -3.33 -7.12 19.61
C VAL A 188 -3.58 -6.86 18.11
N PRO A 189 -2.52 -6.83 17.27
CA PRO A 189 -2.71 -6.73 15.84
C PRO A 189 -3.35 -8.00 15.28
N VAL A 190 -4.40 -7.82 14.49
CA VAL A 190 -5.18 -8.88 13.84
C VAL A 190 -5.13 -8.70 12.33
N PHE A 191 -4.97 -9.82 11.62
CA PHE A 191 -5.22 -9.95 10.19
C PHE A 191 -6.42 -10.86 10.00
N ASP A 192 -7.53 -10.30 9.54
CA ASP A 192 -8.70 -11.05 9.09
C ASP A 192 -8.57 -11.31 7.59
N LEU A 193 -8.23 -12.55 7.23
CA LEU A 193 -8.07 -13.00 5.84
C LEU A 193 -9.33 -13.68 5.29
N LEU A 194 -10.50 -13.31 5.81
CA LEU A 194 -11.80 -13.82 5.38
C LEU A 194 -11.86 -15.36 5.44
N ALA A 195 -11.78 -16.04 4.30
CA ALA A 195 -11.80 -17.50 4.19
C ALA A 195 -10.64 -18.18 4.92
N ASP A 196 -9.53 -17.47 5.14
CA ASP A 196 -8.34 -17.97 5.83
C ASP A 196 -8.31 -17.60 7.33
N GLY A 197 -9.35 -16.92 7.80
CA GLY A 197 -9.63 -16.68 9.21
C GLY A 197 -8.81 -15.57 9.86
N HIS A 198 -8.98 -15.45 11.18
CA HIS A 198 -8.42 -14.35 11.98
C HIS A 198 -7.10 -14.74 12.62
N SER A 199 -6.03 -14.08 12.19
CA SER A 199 -4.68 -14.28 12.69
C SER A 199 -4.32 -13.14 13.63
N ALA A 200 -4.37 -13.40 14.94
CA ALA A 200 -3.85 -12.51 15.98
C ALA A 200 -2.34 -12.74 16.07
N VAL A 201 -1.56 -11.67 15.98
CA VAL A 201 -0.11 -11.76 15.84
C VAL A 201 0.61 -10.86 16.84
N ALA A 202 1.90 -11.10 17.05
CA ALA A 202 2.78 -10.25 17.84
C ALA A 202 4.07 -9.94 17.06
N LYS A 203 4.68 -8.79 17.35
CA LYS A 203 5.94 -8.39 16.73
C LYS A 203 7.07 -9.30 17.21
N VAL A 204 7.76 -9.94 16.28
CA VAL A 204 8.97 -10.74 16.55
C VAL A 204 10.22 -9.93 16.24
N ALA A 205 10.27 -9.27 15.09
CA ALA A 205 11.41 -8.48 14.68
C ALA A 205 11.00 -7.28 13.83
N ASP A 206 11.87 -6.29 13.77
CA ASP A 206 11.74 -5.15 12.86
C ASP A 206 13.09 -4.71 12.30
N VAL A 207 13.04 -4.10 11.12
CA VAL A 207 14.18 -3.38 10.53
C VAL A 207 13.70 -2.05 9.95
N PRO A 208 14.53 -0.99 9.96
CA PRO A 208 14.15 0.29 9.36
C PRO A 208 13.74 0.11 7.90
N ALA A 209 12.74 0.88 7.46
CA ALA A 209 12.41 0.97 6.04
C ALA A 209 13.64 1.43 5.23
N PRO A 210 13.81 0.97 3.98
CA PRO A 210 14.82 1.48 3.07
C PRO A 210 14.81 3.01 2.98
N LYS A 211 15.99 3.63 2.84
CA LYS A 211 16.13 5.09 2.85
C LYS A 211 15.38 5.79 1.71
N ASP A 212 15.16 5.08 0.62
CA ASP A 212 14.44 5.52 -0.57
C ASP A 212 12.93 5.30 -0.49
N ALA A 213 12.43 4.67 0.58
CA ALA A 213 10.99 4.46 0.79
C ALA A 213 10.22 5.79 0.75
N LEU A 214 9.03 5.78 0.15
CA LEU A 214 8.18 6.96 0.06
C LEU A 214 7.83 7.45 1.47
N LYS A 215 8.15 8.71 1.76
CA LYS A 215 8.06 9.26 3.12
C LYS A 215 6.63 9.51 3.59
N GLY A 216 5.66 9.56 2.68
CA GLY A 216 4.28 9.94 2.99
C GLY A 216 3.62 10.60 1.79
N VAL A 217 2.47 11.23 2.05
CA VAL A 217 1.73 12.07 1.10
C VAL A 217 1.20 13.33 1.81
N GLY A 218 0.93 14.38 1.03
CA GLY A 218 0.40 15.63 1.56
C GLY A 218 1.27 16.23 2.67
N ARG A 219 0.66 16.55 3.82
CA ARG A 219 1.38 17.08 5.00
C ARG A 219 2.01 16.00 5.87
N GLN A 220 1.85 14.72 5.52
CA GLN A 220 2.23 13.57 6.35
C GLN A 220 3.55 12.93 5.88
N MET A 221 4.55 13.75 5.56
CA MET A 221 5.84 13.33 4.97
C MET A 221 6.89 12.90 6.02
N PHE A 222 6.47 12.25 7.10
CA PHE A 222 7.32 11.98 8.27
C PHE A 222 8.23 10.74 8.13
N GLY A 223 8.02 9.93 7.10
CA GLY A 223 8.78 8.72 6.80
C GLY A 223 7.91 7.47 6.65
N ALA A 224 8.53 6.40 6.16
CA ALA A 224 7.91 5.09 6.10
C ALA A 224 8.06 4.34 7.44
N VAL A 225 7.03 3.59 7.85
CA VAL A 225 7.10 2.68 9.00
C VAL A 225 8.09 1.54 8.76
N ALA A 226 8.65 0.98 9.83
CA ALA A 226 9.60 -0.14 9.75
C ALA A 226 9.00 -1.38 9.06
N TRP A 227 9.86 -2.19 8.45
CA TRP A 227 9.49 -3.53 8.03
C TRP A 227 9.39 -4.42 9.26
N LEU A 228 8.42 -5.33 9.28
CA LEU A 228 8.12 -6.16 10.44
C LEU A 228 8.08 -7.64 10.07
N TYR A 229 8.54 -8.48 10.99
CA TYR A 229 8.13 -9.87 11.08
C TYR A 229 7.21 -10.03 12.29
N LEU A 230 6.02 -10.57 12.06
CA LEU A 230 5.01 -10.86 13.05
C LEU A 230 4.74 -12.37 13.06
N ALA A 231 4.56 -12.97 14.23
CA ALA A 231 4.17 -14.36 14.38
C ALA A 231 2.80 -14.46 15.07
N ALA A 232 2.01 -15.46 14.71
CA ALA A 232 0.75 -15.75 15.37
C ALA A 232 0.97 -15.99 16.87
N VAL A 233 0.11 -15.41 17.70
CA VAL A 233 0.11 -15.65 19.14
C VAL A 233 -0.55 -16.99 19.44
N ASP A 234 -0.26 -17.54 20.64
CA ASP A 234 -0.91 -18.74 21.13
C ASP A 234 -2.44 -18.57 21.14
N GLY A 235 -3.15 -19.58 20.65
CA GLY A 235 -4.61 -19.54 20.51
C GLY A 235 -5.13 -18.84 19.24
N SER A 236 -4.26 -18.27 18.40
CA SER A 236 -4.69 -17.72 17.11
C SER A 236 -5.16 -18.82 16.15
N SER A 237 -6.38 -18.68 15.64
CA SER A 237 -7.08 -19.69 14.83
C SER A 237 -6.91 -19.54 13.32
N GLY A 238 -6.50 -18.37 12.83
CA GLY A 238 -6.27 -18.12 11.40
C GLY A 238 -5.14 -18.96 10.80
N LYS A 239 -5.18 -19.15 9.48
CA LYS A 239 -4.17 -19.94 8.75
C LYS A 239 -2.80 -19.25 8.73
N ALA A 240 -2.75 -17.92 8.71
CA ALA A 240 -1.48 -17.21 8.72
C ALA A 240 -0.78 -17.32 10.09
N LYS A 241 0.40 -17.94 10.09
CA LYS A 241 1.27 -18.11 11.25
C LYS A 241 2.46 -17.16 11.27
N SER A 242 2.89 -16.71 10.09
CA SER A 242 3.93 -15.68 9.93
C SER A 242 3.45 -14.60 8.98
N VAL A 243 3.60 -13.33 9.38
CA VAL A 243 3.26 -12.17 8.56
C VAL A 243 4.47 -11.26 8.45
N TYR A 244 4.83 -10.92 7.22
CA TYR A 244 5.91 -9.97 6.93
C TYR A 244 5.33 -8.71 6.33
N ARG A 245 5.61 -7.56 6.96
CA ARG A 245 5.32 -6.23 6.40
C ARG A 245 6.58 -5.70 5.75
N VAL A 246 6.56 -5.47 4.43
CA VAL A 246 7.70 -4.98 3.65
C VAL A 246 7.25 -3.91 2.64
N ALA A 247 8.20 -3.32 1.90
CA ALA A 247 7.95 -2.28 0.90
C ALA A 247 7.05 -1.13 1.39
N THR A 248 7.21 -0.74 2.65
CA THR A 248 6.39 0.27 3.33
C THR A 248 6.51 1.67 2.71
N ALA A 249 5.39 2.38 2.60
CA ALA A 249 5.30 3.79 2.22
C ALA A 249 4.49 4.56 3.28
N GLY A 250 5.05 5.67 3.77
CA GLY A 250 4.40 6.50 4.79
C GLY A 250 4.13 5.82 6.14
N GLY A 251 3.22 6.40 6.91
CA GLY A 251 2.75 5.86 8.18
C GLY A 251 3.57 6.21 9.41
N LYS A 252 4.78 6.76 9.28
CA LYS A 252 5.57 7.16 10.46
C LYS A 252 4.96 8.42 11.08
N ALA A 253 4.89 8.49 12.41
CA ALA A 253 4.51 9.71 13.09
C ALA A 253 5.59 10.81 12.99
N PRO A 254 5.24 12.10 13.20
CA PRO A 254 6.22 13.14 13.46
C PRO A 254 7.18 12.76 14.59
N ALA A 255 8.35 13.39 14.63
CA ALA A 255 9.35 13.11 15.66
C ALA A 255 8.88 13.52 17.07
N THR A 256 7.98 14.50 17.18
CA THR A 256 7.47 15.03 18.45
C THR A 256 5.98 15.29 18.37
N CYS A 257 5.34 15.40 19.52
CA CYS A 257 3.93 15.78 19.67
C CYS A 257 3.71 17.30 19.65
N ASN A 258 4.72 18.09 19.26
CA ASN A 258 4.63 19.54 19.28
C ASN A 258 3.46 20.05 18.42
N GLY A 259 2.58 20.84 19.02
CA GLY A 259 1.43 21.43 18.33
C GLY A 259 0.36 20.41 17.92
N TRP A 260 0.44 19.18 18.44
CA TRP A 260 -0.58 18.17 18.19
C TRP A 260 -1.87 18.50 18.93
N LYS A 261 -3.00 18.38 18.23
CA LYS A 261 -4.35 18.57 18.79
C LYS A 261 -5.31 17.38 18.54
N GLY A 262 -4.82 16.27 17.99
CA GLY A 262 -5.68 15.21 17.44
C GLY A 262 -6.49 15.68 16.22
N ASN A 263 -7.29 14.79 15.62
CA ASN A 263 -8.14 15.17 14.49
C ASN A 263 -9.28 16.14 14.88
N ASP A 264 -9.65 16.18 16.17
CA ASP A 264 -10.84 16.91 16.66
C ASP A 264 -10.51 18.09 17.60
N GLY A 265 -9.22 18.42 17.83
CA GLY A 265 -8.83 19.56 18.67
C GLY A 265 -8.56 19.25 20.15
N ASP A 266 -9.02 18.11 20.66
CA ASP A 266 -9.05 17.77 22.10
C ASP A 266 -8.03 16.69 22.54
N GLY A 267 -6.98 16.47 21.76
CA GLY A 267 -5.97 15.44 22.09
C GLY A 267 -6.37 14.02 21.70
N GLY A 268 -6.93 13.86 20.49
CA GLY A 268 -7.45 12.60 19.92
C GLY A 268 -6.42 11.57 19.46
N VAL A 269 -6.64 10.90 18.33
CA VAL A 269 -5.66 9.96 17.72
C VAL A 269 -4.99 10.65 16.53
N LEU A 270 -3.66 10.55 16.43
CA LEU A 270 -2.94 10.92 15.22
C LEU A 270 -3.00 9.76 14.23
N SER A 271 -3.71 9.95 13.12
CA SER A 271 -3.77 8.97 12.04
C SER A 271 -2.86 9.39 10.89
N VAL A 272 -1.86 8.55 10.61
CA VAL A 272 -0.91 8.76 9.50
C VAL A 272 -1.17 7.73 8.40
N GLU A 273 -1.37 8.21 7.18
CA GLU A 273 -1.61 7.37 6.01
C GLU A 273 -0.39 6.51 5.68
N TYR A 274 -0.65 5.24 5.39
CA TYR A 274 0.39 4.29 5.02
C TYR A 274 -0.10 3.28 3.98
N SER A 275 0.87 2.67 3.32
CA SER A 275 0.68 1.45 2.54
C SER A 275 1.89 0.53 2.72
N ALA A 276 1.69 -0.77 2.54
CA ALA A 276 2.76 -1.76 2.61
C ALA A 276 2.39 -3.02 1.83
N GLU A 277 3.41 -3.82 1.48
CA GLU A 277 3.20 -5.23 1.15
C GLU A 277 3.08 -6.04 2.44
N TYR A 278 2.15 -7.00 2.44
CA TYR A 278 2.02 -8.02 3.48
C TYR A 278 2.15 -9.41 2.87
N TRP A 279 3.04 -10.21 3.42
CA TRP A 279 3.26 -11.59 3.01
C TRP A 279 2.84 -12.53 4.14
N PHE A 280 1.93 -13.46 3.84
CA PHE A 280 1.32 -14.35 4.81
C PHE A 280 1.77 -15.80 4.56
N PHE A 281 2.29 -16.45 5.59
CA PHE A 281 2.71 -17.84 5.54
C PHE A 281 2.04 -18.66 6.65
N GLY A 282 1.78 -19.94 6.40
CA GLY A 282 1.17 -20.86 7.35
C GLY A 282 1.39 -22.32 7.00
#